data_AF-A0A0C2H335-F1
#
_entry.id   AF-A0A0C2H335-F1
#
_cell.length_a   1.000
_cell.length_b   1.000
_cell.length_c   1.000
_cell.angle_alpha   90.00
_cell.angle_beta   90.00
_cell.angle_gamma   90.00
#
_symmetry.space_group_name_H-M   'P 1'
#
loop_
_entity.id
_entity.type
_entity.pdbx_description
1 polymer ?
#
loop_
_entity_poly.entity_id
_entity_poly.type
_entity_poly.pdbx_seq_one_letter_code
_entity_poly.pdbx_strand_id
1 'polypeptide(L)'
;MGISHVEKVDEHEQTMLVHGHLWATWFDEYLVWNPKEYNDTSKINIDSWRIWQPALALYNRCWQLYSFCVKRGKCCSARGNSWHLYMHGLPAMIGSSGRVWASGSFSFHVTCRFDFSAWPYDEQECPIVIADWVYDLSRVNLSDPQGDNPWNKPSIRLNYDPIRQDEKKHVAGNLSPAIIFLGN
;
A
#
# COMPACT_ATOMS: atom_id res chain seq x y z
N MET A 1 5.75 -1.21 0.74
CA MET A 1 4.62 -1.42 1.64
C MET A 1 4.69 -2.78 2.32
N GLY A 2 4.61 -2.85 3.65
CA GLY A 2 4.34 -4.07 4.40
C GLY A 2 3.01 -3.95 5.13
N ILE A 3 2.27 -5.05 5.21
CA ILE A 3 1.01 -5.10 5.93
C ILE A 3 1.29 -5.62 7.34
N SER A 4 0.79 -4.95 8.36
CA SER A 4 1.02 -5.34 9.76
C SER A 4 -0.10 -6.21 10.30
N HIS A 5 -1.35 -5.86 9.98
CA HIS A 5 -2.53 -6.51 10.53
C HIS A 5 -3.77 -6.29 9.67
N VAL A 6 -4.63 -7.30 9.61
CA VAL A 6 -5.99 -7.20 9.05
C VAL A 6 -6.96 -7.13 10.22
N GLU A 7 -7.58 -5.98 10.44
CA GLU A 7 -8.49 -5.75 11.57
C GLU A 7 -9.81 -6.47 11.40
N LYS A 8 -10.39 -6.39 10.20
CA LYS A 8 -11.71 -6.95 9.94
C LYS A 8 -11.82 -7.45 8.51
N VAL A 9 -12.50 -8.58 8.35
CA VAL A 9 -12.96 -9.11 7.07
C VAL A 9 -14.49 -9.12 7.09
N ASP A 10 -15.10 -8.61 6.03
CA ASP A 10 -16.55 -8.64 5.81
C ASP A 10 -16.82 -9.46 4.54
N GLU A 11 -17.23 -10.73 4.70
CA GLU A 11 -17.48 -11.62 3.58
C GLU A 11 -18.71 -11.21 2.74
N HIS A 12 -19.69 -10.56 3.36
CA HIS A 12 -20.92 -10.13 2.67
C HIS A 12 -20.65 -8.95 1.74
N GLU A 13 -19.87 -7.97 2.21
CA GLU A 13 -19.49 -6.81 1.41
C GLU A 13 -18.23 -7.05 0.57
N GLN A 14 -17.53 -8.18 0.79
CA GLN A 14 -16.25 -8.53 0.16
C GLN A 14 -15.18 -7.43 0.37
N THR A 15 -15.12 -6.94 1.60
CA THR A 15 -14.20 -5.87 2.01
C THR A 15 -13.38 -6.27 3.22
N MET A 16 -12.19 -5.68 3.36
CA MET A 16 -11.30 -5.90 4.50
C MET A 16 -10.63 -4.60 4.95
N LEU A 17 -10.55 -4.38 6.26
CA LEU A 17 -9.84 -3.26 6.86
C LEU A 17 -8.42 -3.69 7.20
N VAL A 18 -7.44 -3.01 6.61
CA VAL A 18 -6.03 -3.39 6.68
C VAL A 18 -5.19 -2.23 7.17
N HIS A 19 -4.24 -2.55 8.04
CA HIS A 19 -3.22 -1.63 8.54
C HIS A 19 -1.85 -2.07 8.08
N GLY A 20 -0.98 -1.11 7.81
CA GLY A 20 0.38 -1.40 7.43
C GLY A 20 1.27 -0.17 7.39
N HIS A 21 2.48 -0.39 6.89
CA HIS A 21 3.50 0.62 6.72
C HIS A 21 3.92 0.71 5.26
N LEU A 22 4.02 1.92 4.77
CA LEU A 22 4.60 2.22 3.48
C LEU A 22 6.02 2.74 3.71
N TRP A 23 6.98 2.16 3.00
CA TRP A 23 8.32 2.74 2.82
C TRP A 23 8.44 3.12 1.36
N ALA A 24 8.82 4.38 1.13
CA ALA A 24 9.06 4.90 -0.20
C ALA A 24 10.43 5.59 -0.26
N THR A 25 11.04 5.54 -1.43
CA THR A 25 12.27 6.27 -1.70
C THR A 25 12.23 6.85 -3.10
N TRP A 26 12.76 8.06 -3.24
CA TRP A 26 12.86 8.76 -4.50
C TRP A 26 14.12 9.61 -4.52
N PHE A 27 14.41 10.17 -5.69
CA PHE A 27 15.48 11.12 -5.88
C PHE A 27 14.89 12.52 -6.04
N ASP A 28 15.43 13.48 -5.31
CA ASP A 28 15.08 14.89 -5.40
C ASP A 28 16.34 15.69 -5.73
N GLU A 29 16.39 16.23 -6.96
CA GLU A 29 17.51 17.03 -7.46
C GLU A 29 17.74 18.34 -6.72
N TYR A 30 16.72 18.86 -6.02
CA TYR A 30 16.83 20.10 -5.24
C TYR A 30 17.40 19.85 -3.84
N LEU A 31 17.46 18.60 -3.39
CA LEU A 31 17.95 18.20 -2.07
C LEU A 31 19.38 17.62 -2.12
N VAL A 32 20.22 18.16 -3.00
CA VAL A 32 21.62 17.74 -3.17
C VAL A 32 22.55 18.79 -2.55
N TRP A 33 23.54 18.35 -1.78
CA TRP A 33 24.57 19.24 -1.22
C TRP A 33 25.91 18.53 -1.08
N ASN A 34 26.99 19.32 -0.98
CA ASN A 34 28.33 18.82 -0.72
C ASN A 34 28.57 18.72 0.80
N PRO A 35 28.77 17.52 1.38
CA PRO A 35 28.97 17.36 2.82
C PRO A 35 30.07 18.25 3.41
N LYS A 36 31.14 18.50 2.64
CA LYS A 36 32.31 19.31 3.09
C LYS A 36 31.95 20.76 3.40
N GLU A 37 30.90 21.30 2.78
CA GLU A 37 30.41 22.66 3.02
C GLU A 37 29.55 22.76 4.29
N TYR A 38 29.16 21.61 4.85
CA TYR A 38 28.24 21.50 5.97
C TYR A 38 28.78 20.55 7.05
N ASN A 39 30.04 20.73 7.46
CA ASN A 39 30.68 19.93 8.53
C ASN A 39 30.62 18.41 8.29
N ASP A 40 30.84 17.97 7.06
CA ASP A 40 30.76 16.56 6.63
C ASP A 40 29.39 15.91 6.88
N THR A 41 28.33 16.72 6.95
CA THR A 41 26.95 16.23 7.11
C THR A 41 26.50 15.57 5.81
N SER A 42 26.36 14.25 5.83
CA SER A 42 25.91 13.45 4.68
C SER A 42 24.42 13.11 4.69
N LYS A 43 23.74 13.28 5.84
CA LYS A 43 22.32 12.95 6.01
C LYS A 43 21.65 13.93 6.96
N ILE A 44 20.40 14.25 6.67
CA ILE A 44 19.54 15.09 7.52
C ILE A 44 18.16 14.45 7.65
N ASN A 45 17.48 14.74 8.75
CA ASN A 45 16.08 14.37 8.96
C ASN A 45 15.23 15.64 8.91
N ILE A 46 14.23 15.65 8.05
CA ILE A 46 13.29 16.77 7.89
C ILE A 46 11.87 16.23 8.01
N ASP A 47 10.97 17.01 8.59
CA ASP A 47 9.56 16.62 8.61
C ASP A 47 9.03 16.42 7.18
N SER A 48 8.40 15.28 6.92
CA SER A 48 7.94 14.89 5.58
C SER A 48 6.99 15.88 4.91
N TRP A 49 6.31 16.76 5.67
CA TRP A 49 5.44 17.80 5.13
C TRP A 49 6.18 19.02 4.55
N ARG A 50 7.48 19.17 4.78
CA ARG A 50 8.30 20.27 4.26
C ARG A 50 8.93 19.97 2.91
N ILE A 51 8.87 18.72 2.47
CA ILE A 51 9.43 18.27 1.20
C ILE A 51 8.30 17.76 0.30
N TRP A 52 8.56 17.73 -1.00
CA TRP A 52 7.63 17.12 -1.93
C TRP A 52 7.50 15.61 -1.63
N GLN A 53 6.28 15.09 -1.74
CA GLN A 53 5.99 13.67 -1.63
C GLN A 53 4.93 13.30 -2.69
N PRO A 54 4.96 12.09 -3.26
CA PRO A 54 3.94 11.64 -4.19
C PRO A 54 2.56 11.57 -3.53
N ALA A 55 1.53 11.85 -4.32
CA ALA A 55 0.15 11.75 -3.87
C ALA A 55 -0.38 10.33 -4.11
N LEU A 56 0.07 9.35 -3.32
CA LEU A 56 -0.28 7.95 -3.51
C LEU A 56 -1.73 7.67 -3.09
N ALA A 57 -2.44 6.86 -3.87
CA ALA A 57 -3.80 6.43 -3.58
C ALA A 57 -4.03 4.94 -3.92
N LEU A 58 -4.96 4.32 -3.19
CA LEU A 58 -5.42 2.97 -3.47
C LEU A 58 -6.33 2.97 -4.71
N TYR A 59 -5.87 2.29 -5.76
CA TYR A 59 -6.57 2.22 -7.05
C TYR A 59 -7.57 1.05 -7.12
N ASN A 60 -7.31 -0.06 -6.43
CA ASN A 60 -8.20 -1.24 -6.43
C ASN A 60 -9.44 -1.06 -5.55
N ARG A 61 -10.21 0.01 -5.79
CA ARG A 61 -11.43 0.30 -5.03
C ARG A 61 -12.65 -0.48 -5.53
N CYS A 62 -12.64 -0.88 -6.80
CA CYS A 62 -13.75 -1.59 -7.44
C CYS A 62 -13.39 -2.16 -8.83
N TRP A 63 -12.16 -1.94 -9.32
CA TRP A 63 -11.81 -2.18 -10.73
C TRP A 63 -12.02 -3.63 -11.15
N GLN A 64 -11.60 -4.60 -10.33
CA GLN A 64 -11.78 -6.02 -10.61
C GLN A 64 -13.25 -6.48 -10.59
N LEU A 65 -14.15 -5.66 -10.02
CA LEU A 65 -15.58 -5.92 -9.93
C LEU A 65 -16.40 -4.98 -10.81
N TYR A 66 -15.78 -4.15 -11.67
CA TYR A 66 -16.49 -3.17 -12.51
C TYR A 66 -17.62 -3.82 -13.33
N SER A 67 -17.35 -4.94 -13.99
CA SER A 67 -18.35 -5.69 -14.79
C SER A 67 -19.45 -6.35 -13.92
N PHE A 68 -19.15 -6.65 -12.65
CA PHE A 68 -20.10 -7.26 -11.70
C PHE A 68 -20.96 -6.21 -10.98
N CYS A 69 -20.37 -5.06 -10.65
CA CYS A 69 -21.01 -3.93 -9.98
C CYS A 69 -22.06 -3.26 -10.87
N VAL A 70 -21.78 -3.09 -12.17
CA VAL A 70 -22.75 -2.54 -13.13
C VAL A 70 -24.00 -3.43 -13.24
N LYS A 71 -23.87 -4.75 -13.11
CA LYS A 71 -25.00 -5.69 -13.22
C LYS A 71 -25.86 -5.80 -11.96
N ARG A 72 -25.31 -5.53 -10.77
CA ARG A 72 -26.01 -5.72 -9.49
C ARG A 72 -26.41 -4.43 -8.78
N GLY A 73 -26.09 -3.25 -9.33
CA GLY A 73 -26.50 -1.95 -8.78
C GLY A 73 -25.92 -1.61 -7.40
N LYS A 74 -25.02 -2.46 -6.89
CA LYS A 74 -24.22 -2.24 -5.69
C LYS A 74 -22.76 -2.28 -6.11
N CYS A 75 -22.17 -1.12 -6.32
CA CYS A 75 -20.71 -1.02 -6.29
C CYS A 75 -20.26 -1.45 -4.90
N CYS A 76 -19.14 -2.16 -4.81
CA CYS A 76 -18.48 -2.43 -3.54
C CYS A 76 -18.50 -1.15 -2.71
N SER A 77 -19.11 -1.24 -1.54
CA SER A 77 -19.33 -0.08 -0.70
C SER A 77 -17.96 0.47 -0.36
N ALA A 78 -17.60 1.62 -0.94
CA ALA A 78 -16.39 2.35 -0.67
C ALA A 78 -16.49 2.87 0.77
N ARG A 79 -16.38 1.95 1.74
CA ARG A 79 -16.46 2.26 3.16
C ARG A 79 -15.22 3.09 3.50
N GLY A 80 -15.48 4.32 3.92
CA GLY A 80 -14.45 5.25 4.40
C GLY A 80 -13.97 6.25 3.36
N ASN A 81 -13.40 7.34 3.86
CA ASN A 81 -12.89 8.46 3.05
C ASN A 81 -11.35 8.39 2.85
N SER A 82 -10.70 7.34 3.34
CA SER A 82 -9.24 7.24 3.44
C SER A 82 -8.67 6.33 2.36
N TRP A 83 -8.51 6.89 1.16
CA TRP A 83 -7.88 6.22 0.00
C TRP A 83 -6.46 6.71 -0.24
N HIS A 84 -6.11 7.84 0.36
CA HIS A 84 -4.82 8.50 0.17
C HIS A 84 -3.82 7.92 1.15
N LEU A 85 -2.66 7.54 0.64
CA LEU A 85 -1.53 7.09 1.43
C LEU A 85 -0.64 8.30 1.69
N TYR A 86 -0.77 8.87 2.88
CA TYR A 86 0.09 9.95 3.32
C TYR A 86 1.30 9.42 4.07
N MET A 87 2.49 9.94 3.78
CA MET A 87 3.72 9.64 4.51
C MET A 87 3.97 10.66 5.62
N HIS A 88 2.90 11.01 6.36
CA HIS A 88 2.96 11.93 7.49
C HIS A 88 3.15 11.17 8.81
N GLY A 89 3.76 11.84 9.79
CA GLY A 89 3.92 11.32 11.16
C GLY A 89 5.31 10.78 11.48
N LEU A 90 6.16 10.55 10.49
CA LEU A 90 7.59 10.25 10.67
C LEU A 90 8.43 11.22 9.83
N PRO A 91 9.59 11.69 10.33
CA PRO A 91 10.49 12.52 9.55
C PRO A 91 11.12 11.70 8.41
N ALA A 92 11.28 12.35 7.25
CA ALA A 92 12.00 11.78 6.13
C ALA A 92 13.51 11.94 6.32
N MET A 93 14.26 10.90 5.97
CA MET A 93 15.70 10.95 5.92
C MET A 93 16.13 11.35 4.51
N ILE A 94 17.02 12.31 4.39
CA ILE A 94 17.53 12.81 3.12
C ILE A 94 19.04 12.64 3.13
N GLY A 95 19.58 12.00 2.09
CA GLY A 95 21.01 11.89 1.86
C GLY A 95 21.53 13.04 1.00
N SER A 96 22.79 13.41 1.19
CA SER A 96 23.44 14.52 0.47
C SER A 96 23.46 14.35 -1.05
N SER A 97 23.25 13.12 -1.53
CA SER A 97 23.11 12.82 -2.95
C SER A 97 21.73 13.16 -3.52
N GLY A 98 20.76 13.63 -2.73
CA GLY A 98 19.38 13.87 -3.17
C GLY A 98 18.44 12.68 -2.98
N ARG A 99 18.93 11.55 -2.43
CA ARG A 99 18.06 10.40 -2.14
C ARG A 99 17.24 10.62 -0.87
N VAL A 100 15.94 10.48 -0.99
CA VAL A 100 14.99 10.62 0.11
C VAL A 100 14.44 9.25 0.51
N TRP A 101 14.31 9.01 1.81
CA TRP A 101 13.60 7.88 2.39
C TRP A 101 12.48 8.40 3.28
N ALA A 102 11.24 8.06 2.92
CA ALA A 102 10.07 8.38 3.71
C ALA A 102 9.34 7.11 4.11
N SER A 103 8.64 7.19 5.23
CA SER A 103 7.77 6.12 5.68
C SER A 103 6.51 6.67 6.33
N GLY A 104 5.42 5.93 6.22
CA GLY A 104 4.15 6.29 6.82
C GLY A 104 3.31 5.07 7.12
N SER A 105 2.47 5.18 8.13
CA SER A 105 1.46 4.15 8.43
C SER A 105 0.19 4.45 7.66
N PHE A 106 -0.50 3.41 7.20
CA PHE A 106 -1.78 3.55 6.52
C PHE A 106 -2.84 2.63 7.13
N SER A 107 -4.10 3.01 6.93
CA SER A 107 -5.27 2.20 7.26
C SER A 107 -6.32 2.43 6.18
N PHE A 108 -6.61 1.41 5.37
CA PHE A 108 -7.59 1.50 4.29
C PHE A 108 -8.42 0.23 4.15
N HIS A 109 -9.57 0.39 3.51
CA HIS A 109 -10.43 -0.73 3.13
C HIS A 109 -10.00 -1.25 1.75
N VAL A 110 -9.63 -2.52 1.67
CA VAL A 110 -9.37 -3.23 0.40
C VAL A 110 -10.63 -3.96 -0.01
N THR A 111 -10.92 -3.94 -1.30
CA THR A 111 -12.01 -4.69 -1.91
C THR A 111 -11.43 -5.65 -2.93
N CYS A 112 -11.89 -6.90 -2.89
CA CYS A 112 -11.51 -7.95 -3.82
C CYS A 112 -12.66 -8.94 -3.96
N ARG A 113 -12.64 -9.76 -5.01
CA ARG A 113 -13.67 -10.77 -5.22
C ARG A 113 -13.31 -12.04 -4.45
N PHE A 114 -14.11 -12.40 -3.46
CA PHE A 114 -13.95 -13.68 -2.78
C PHE A 114 -14.54 -14.85 -3.58
N ASP A 115 -13.87 -16.00 -3.51
CA ASP A 115 -14.33 -17.28 -4.05
C ASP A 115 -14.71 -18.23 -2.92
N PHE A 116 -16.02 -18.46 -2.75
CA PHE A 116 -16.56 -19.32 -1.68
C PHE A 116 -16.74 -20.79 -2.11
N SER A 117 -16.17 -21.21 -3.24
CA SER A 117 -16.38 -22.56 -3.77
C SER A 117 -15.93 -23.67 -2.81
N ALA A 118 -14.93 -23.40 -1.97
CA ALA A 118 -14.36 -24.34 -0.99
C ALA A 118 -14.68 -23.98 0.47
N TRP A 119 -15.70 -23.14 0.70
CA TRP A 119 -16.03 -22.67 2.05
C TRP A 119 -16.24 -23.83 3.04
N PRO A 120 -15.62 -23.80 4.23
CA PRO A 120 -14.87 -22.71 4.86
C PRO A 120 -13.34 -22.75 4.70
N TYR A 121 -12.81 -23.67 3.88
CA TYR A 121 -11.38 -23.86 3.67
C TYR A 121 -10.90 -23.17 2.39
N ASP A 122 -11.59 -22.10 2.02
CA ASP A 122 -11.27 -21.27 0.87
C ASP A 122 -10.06 -20.37 1.15
N GLU A 123 -9.23 -20.21 0.12
CA GLU A 123 -8.12 -19.27 0.13
C GLU A 123 -8.51 -18.04 -0.69
N GLN A 124 -8.31 -16.86 -0.11
CA GLN A 124 -8.63 -15.59 -0.78
C GLN A 124 -7.36 -14.81 -1.07
N GLU A 125 -7.21 -14.32 -2.30
CA GLU A 125 -6.10 -13.48 -2.72
C GLU A 125 -6.60 -12.11 -3.19
N CYS A 126 -6.17 -11.06 -2.49
CA CYS A 126 -6.65 -9.70 -2.70
C CYS A 126 -5.47 -8.80 -3.08
N PRO A 127 -5.32 -8.47 -4.38
CA PRO A 127 -4.22 -7.63 -4.83
C PRO A 127 -4.46 -6.18 -4.43
N ILE A 128 -3.41 -5.53 -3.93
CA ILE A 128 -3.40 -4.11 -3.63
C ILE A 128 -2.72 -3.39 -4.77
N VAL A 129 -3.42 -2.41 -5.37
CA VAL A 129 -2.87 -1.57 -6.42
C VAL A 129 -2.78 -0.15 -5.89
N ILE A 130 -1.57 0.41 -5.88
CA ILE A 130 -1.30 1.79 -5.51
C ILE A 130 -0.85 2.52 -6.76
N ALA A 131 -1.35 3.73 -6.95
CA ALA A 131 -0.97 4.63 -8.02
C ALA A 131 -0.84 6.05 -7.48
N ASP A 132 -0.15 6.92 -8.21
CA ASP A 132 -0.24 8.36 -7.95
C ASP A 132 -1.62 8.86 -8.39
N TRP A 133 -2.23 9.72 -7.58
CA TRP A 133 -3.56 10.30 -7.81
C TRP A 133 -3.52 11.54 -8.69
N VAL A 134 -2.42 12.28 -8.66
CA VAL A 134 -2.27 13.58 -9.32
C VAL A 134 -1.53 13.45 -10.65
N TYR A 135 -0.50 12.59 -10.69
CA TYR A 135 0.36 12.43 -11.83
C TYR A 135 0.13 11.09 -12.54
N ASP A 136 0.22 11.10 -13.87
CA ASP A 136 0.20 9.89 -14.68
C ASP A 136 1.50 9.09 -14.53
N LEU A 137 1.46 7.83 -14.94
CA LEU A 137 2.62 6.91 -14.97
C LEU A 137 3.82 7.41 -15.81
N SER A 138 3.60 8.42 -16.67
CA SER A 138 4.67 9.07 -17.45
C SER A 138 5.53 10.03 -16.64
N ARG A 139 5.04 10.49 -15.48
CA ARG A 139 5.73 11.45 -14.60
C ARG A 139 6.15 10.82 -13.28
N VAL A 140 5.43 9.81 -12.81
CA VAL A 140 5.77 9.09 -11.59
C VAL A 140 5.73 7.60 -11.89
N ASN A 141 6.92 6.99 -11.96
CA ASN A 141 7.05 5.56 -12.15
C ASN A 141 7.24 4.86 -10.79
N LEU A 142 6.24 4.07 -10.40
CA LEU A 142 6.30 3.25 -9.19
C LEU A 142 6.93 1.89 -9.51
N SER A 143 8.07 1.60 -8.88
CA SER A 143 8.73 0.30 -9.02
C SER A 143 8.96 -0.37 -7.67
N ASP A 144 8.98 -1.71 -7.68
CA ASP A 144 9.40 -2.51 -6.53
C ASP A 144 10.90 -2.81 -6.68
N PRO A 145 11.75 -2.51 -5.68
CA PRO A 145 13.18 -2.76 -5.75
C PRO A 145 13.54 -4.25 -5.70
N GLN A 146 12.62 -5.12 -5.29
CA GLN A 146 12.80 -6.57 -5.35
C GLN A 146 12.52 -7.12 -6.76
N GLY A 147 12.15 -6.27 -7.71
CA GLY A 147 11.90 -6.60 -9.13
C GLY A 147 10.45 -6.94 -9.44
N ASP A 148 10.14 -7.06 -10.73
CA ASP A 148 8.78 -7.26 -11.28
C ASP A 148 8.21 -8.68 -11.11
N ASN A 149 8.64 -9.41 -10.09
CA ASN A 149 8.09 -10.73 -9.82
C ASN A 149 6.66 -10.60 -9.29
N PRO A 150 5.69 -11.39 -9.79
CA PRO A 150 4.31 -11.37 -9.33
C PRO A 150 4.16 -11.57 -7.81
N TRP A 151 5.07 -12.32 -7.19
CA TRP A 151 5.11 -12.59 -5.75
C TRP A 151 5.52 -11.39 -4.89
N ASN A 152 6.18 -10.39 -5.50
CA ASN A 152 6.56 -9.16 -4.81
C ASN A 152 5.41 -8.14 -4.78
N LYS A 153 4.40 -8.33 -5.64
CA LYS A 153 3.23 -7.45 -5.65
C LYS A 153 2.50 -7.58 -4.31
N PRO A 154 2.10 -6.46 -3.69
CA PRO A 154 1.41 -6.53 -2.42
C PRO A 154 0.05 -7.17 -2.60
N SER A 155 -0.13 -8.35 -1.99
CA SER A 155 -1.37 -9.11 -1.99
C SER A 155 -1.67 -9.57 -0.58
N ILE A 156 -2.92 -9.45 -0.17
CA ILE A 156 -3.40 -10.04 1.08
C ILE A 156 -3.88 -11.43 0.77
N ARG A 157 -3.32 -12.43 1.46
CA ARG A 157 -3.81 -13.80 1.42
C ARG A 157 -4.54 -14.11 2.72
N LEU A 158 -5.79 -14.52 2.61
CA LEU A 158 -6.58 -14.98 3.75
C LEU A 158 -6.76 -16.49 3.67
N ASN A 159 -6.73 -17.14 4.84
CA ASN A 159 -7.02 -18.56 4.98
C ASN A 159 -7.86 -18.79 6.26
N TYR A 160 -8.43 -19.98 6.39
CA TYR A 160 -9.18 -20.42 7.55
C TYR A 160 -8.30 -20.56 8.80
N ASP A 161 -8.79 -20.12 9.96
CA ASP A 161 -8.15 -20.37 11.26
C ASP A 161 -8.60 -21.73 11.84
N PRO A 162 -7.71 -22.76 11.90
CA PRO A 162 -8.06 -24.06 12.44
C PRO A 162 -8.21 -24.10 13.97
N ILE A 163 -7.78 -23.05 14.69
CA ILE A 163 -7.75 -23.02 16.16
C ILE A 163 -9.09 -22.52 16.73
N ARG A 164 -9.76 -21.59 16.04
CA ARG A 164 -11.06 -21.04 16.44
C ARG A 164 -12.21 -21.80 15.78
N GLN A 165 -12.57 -22.97 16.33
CA GLN A 165 -13.63 -23.83 15.79
C GLN A 165 -15.05 -23.24 15.91
N ASP A 166 -15.28 -22.34 16.87
CA ASP A 166 -16.61 -21.82 17.21
C ASP A 166 -17.10 -20.75 16.23
N GLU A 167 -16.18 -20.06 15.55
CA GLU A 167 -16.44 -19.05 14.54
C GLU A 167 -15.50 -19.26 13.35
N LYS A 168 -16.04 -19.83 12.26
CA LYS A 168 -15.30 -20.01 11.01
C LYS A 168 -14.99 -18.63 10.40
N LYS A 169 -13.79 -18.11 10.66
CA LYS A 169 -13.35 -16.78 10.21
C LYS A 169 -12.08 -16.88 9.37
N HIS A 170 -12.03 -16.03 8.34
CA HIS A 170 -10.82 -15.79 7.58
C HIS A 170 -9.80 -14.99 8.42
N VAL A 171 -8.55 -15.45 8.43
CA VAL A 171 -7.41 -14.76 9.03
C VAL A 171 -6.33 -14.51 8.00
N ALA A 172 -5.57 -13.42 8.17
CA ALA A 172 -4.47 -13.09 7.28
C ALA A 172 -3.32 -14.09 7.43
N GLY A 173 -2.88 -14.67 6.30
CA GLY A 173 -1.80 -15.65 6.24
C GLY A 173 -0.44 -15.01 5.96
N ASN A 174 -0.17 -14.67 4.70
CA ASN A 174 1.12 -14.14 4.26
C ASN A 174 0.97 -12.73 3.68
N LEU A 175 1.88 -11.84 4.05
CA LEU A 175 1.85 -10.42 3.74
C LEU A 175 3.19 -10.02 3.12
N SER A 176 3.20 -9.71 1.82
CA SER A 176 4.42 -9.35 1.09
C SER A 176 4.90 -7.93 1.45
N PRO A 177 6.16 -7.76 1.89
CA PRO A 177 6.77 -6.45 2.04
C PRO A 177 7.34 -5.98 0.69
N ALA A 178 6.80 -4.88 0.18
CA ALA A 178 7.40 -4.09 -0.89
C ALA A 178 8.15 -2.89 -0.31
N ILE A 179 8.99 -2.23 -1.11
CA ILE A 179 9.39 -0.82 -0.91
C ILE A 179 8.99 -0.13 -2.22
N ILE A 180 8.47 1.09 -2.17
CA ILE A 180 8.07 1.78 -3.40
C ILE A 180 9.19 2.74 -3.82
N PHE A 181 9.77 2.51 -4.99
CA PHE A 181 10.71 3.44 -5.60
C PHE A 181 9.94 4.33 -6.58
N LEU A 182 10.14 5.64 -6.48
CA LEU A 182 9.66 6.59 -7.47
C LEU A 182 10.82 6.94 -8.37
N GLY A 183 10.74 6.53 -9.63
CA GLY A 183 11.67 6.93 -10.68
C GLY A 183 11.14 8.13 -11.46
N ASN A 184 12.06 9.03 -11.80
CA ASN A 184 11.98 9.90 -12.98
C ASN A 184 12.78 9.26 -14.12
#